data_AF-A0AA40CWQ9-F1
#
_entry.id   AF-A0AA40CWQ9-F1
#
_cell.length_a   1.000
_cell.length_b   1.000
_cell.length_c   1.000
_cell.angle_alpha   90.00
_cell.angle_beta   90.00
_cell.angle_gamma   90.00
#
_symmetry.space_group_name_H-M   'P 1'
#
loop_
_entity.id
_entity.type
_entity.pdbx_description
1 polymer ?
#
loop_
_entity_poly.entity_id
_entity_poly.type
_entity_poly.pdbx_seq_one_letter_code
_entity_poly.pdbx_strand_id
1 'polypeptide(L)'
;MSEEARRSNRVRKKPQTFYPNPPPPQLSPRKQKRKQPPTSTNPPSRAKRYPANTRTNSTLQATLETLKPDRPVLSSASTSRITRASGANPNFNAGYPNQWNQWVNKGHPARAAIKSFIQDIQASQLPQFHPFNRALAEAQSTADQRLPARPPPAASPSSSETKTTPPKTGTIGAEHTTKNTLVLPAHPFPKLGSSSSCLAVGDAGFWDAVIAPCNVKVEEDTREYVNVHFGLSAEDQAPFPAPASFYSKFEGLKVNNIFNDTTYEYCEMVANEYKALVSYKDSNEAEFQRSSYYLFKFEARNPGMAKDYIFRTEATPQGSVKPDPDEFWSTPPNFPPNSAEYFDYGISPGLLYWLSLNGFPTNWEAEAKRYVHIRGQRKLCPYLAVEYKIRHDEDSSRISMNRVTAAMLLCLWNRYQLRKRALAAQGKDWKREENSEIKVYGVRVLAAEFNVWVMTPVVDSKGEWQGAEMKRLTGQTLQAVMGVQLLCSWINEINRWALTIHAQQVKEDLQACAPRGGAPPEQSFLFDNPS
;
A
#
# COMPACT_ATOMS: atom_id res chain seq x y z
N MET A 1 63.07 49.47 -20.30
CA MET A 1 62.63 48.47 -21.30
C MET A 1 61.11 48.46 -21.28
N SER A 2 60.49 49.44 -21.96
CA SER A 2 60.06 49.41 -23.38
C SER A 2 58.86 48.47 -23.55
N GLU A 3 57.66 49.03 -23.64
CA GLU A 3 56.95 49.35 -24.91
C GLU A 3 56.35 48.07 -25.53
N GLU A 4 55.03 47.91 -25.59
CA GLU A 4 54.04 48.60 -26.44
C GLU A 4 53.74 47.82 -27.75
N ALA A 5 52.44 47.74 -28.06
CA ALA A 5 51.83 47.47 -29.37
C ALA A 5 51.81 46.00 -29.87
N ARG A 6 50.76 45.46 -30.52
CA ARG A 6 49.63 45.97 -31.34
C ARG A 6 48.46 44.96 -31.23
N ARG A 7 47.21 45.34 -30.92
CA ARG A 7 46.13 45.90 -31.77
C ARG A 7 45.92 45.27 -33.18
N SER A 8 44.67 44.79 -33.34
CA SER A 8 43.78 44.90 -34.51
C SER A 8 43.80 43.80 -35.58
N ASN A 9 42.68 43.06 -35.70
CA ASN A 9 41.82 43.24 -36.88
C ASN A 9 40.38 42.75 -36.68
N ARG A 10 39.46 43.65 -37.06
CA ARG A 10 38.01 43.52 -37.06
C ARG A 10 37.59 43.47 -38.53
N VAL A 11 36.96 42.40 -39.00
CA VAL A 11 36.26 42.41 -40.29
C VAL A 11 34.88 41.77 -40.14
N ARG A 12 33.86 42.58 -40.44
CA ARG A 12 32.44 42.24 -40.59
C ARG A 12 32.24 41.20 -41.70
N LYS A 13 31.25 40.33 -41.53
CA LYS A 13 30.23 39.99 -42.55
C LYS A 13 29.07 39.18 -41.93
N LYS A 14 27.88 39.78 -41.90
CA LYS A 14 26.57 39.08 -41.97
C LYS A 14 26.18 39.04 -43.46
N PRO A 15 25.45 38.00 -43.91
CA PRO A 15 23.99 38.13 -44.11
C PRO A 15 23.22 36.89 -43.58
N GLN A 16 22.13 37.05 -42.85
CA GLN A 16 20.75 37.02 -43.37
C GLN A 16 20.48 35.84 -44.33
N THR A 17 19.94 34.75 -43.79
CA THR A 17 19.14 33.78 -44.54
C THR A 17 17.75 33.71 -43.89
N PHE A 18 16.78 34.24 -44.61
CA PHE A 18 15.35 34.02 -44.40
C PHE A 18 15.04 32.54 -44.66
N TYR A 19 14.45 31.85 -43.68
CA TYR A 19 13.71 30.61 -43.93
C TYR A 19 12.25 30.98 -44.21
N PRO A 20 11.66 30.56 -45.33
CA PRO A 20 10.22 30.69 -45.53
C PRO A 20 9.50 29.64 -44.67
N ASN A 21 8.48 30.08 -43.94
CA ASN A 21 7.53 29.22 -43.24
C ASN A 21 6.90 28.21 -44.21
N PRO A 22 6.75 26.93 -43.84
CA PRO A 22 5.98 25.98 -44.62
C PRO A 22 4.49 26.38 -44.64
N PRO A 23 3.79 26.20 -45.77
CA PRO A 23 2.36 26.47 -45.84
C PRO A 23 1.56 25.46 -45.00
N PRO A 24 0.40 25.86 -44.46
CA PRO A 24 -0.48 24.95 -43.73
C PRO A 24 -1.05 23.86 -44.66
N PRO A 25 -1.29 22.65 -44.13
CA PRO A 25 -1.80 21.54 -44.93
C PRO A 25 -3.22 21.85 -45.45
N GLN A 26 -3.38 21.79 -46.76
CA GLN A 26 -4.68 21.87 -47.42
C GLN A 26 -5.52 20.61 -47.12
N LEU A 27 -6.63 20.80 -46.40
CA LEU A 27 -7.66 19.78 -46.24
C LEU A 27 -8.36 19.54 -47.59
N SER A 28 -8.11 18.38 -48.18
CA SER A 28 -8.86 17.89 -49.34
C SER A 28 -10.18 17.25 -48.88
N PRO A 29 -11.33 17.52 -49.54
CA PRO A 29 -12.60 16.91 -49.18
C PRO A 29 -12.63 15.44 -49.63
N ARG A 30 -12.50 14.53 -48.66
CA ARG A 30 -12.59 13.09 -48.89
C ARG A 30 -14.07 12.69 -49.04
N LYS A 31 -14.49 12.45 -50.28
CA LYS A 31 -15.79 11.83 -50.62
C LYS A 31 -15.90 10.46 -49.95
N GLN A 32 -16.83 10.32 -48.99
CA GLN A 32 -17.24 9.01 -48.47
C GLN A 32 -18.14 8.30 -49.51
N LYS A 33 -17.58 7.35 -50.25
CA LYS A 33 -18.35 6.32 -50.97
C LYS A 33 -18.71 5.22 -49.98
N ARG A 34 -19.96 5.22 -49.53
CA ARG A 34 -20.60 4.20 -48.71
C ARG A 34 -20.71 2.91 -49.53
N LYS A 35 -19.82 1.92 -49.29
CA LYS A 35 -19.99 0.54 -49.80
C LYS A 35 -20.93 -0.21 -48.85
N GLN A 36 -22.01 -0.76 -49.40
CA GLN A 36 -22.90 -1.70 -48.71
C GLN A 36 -22.16 -3.02 -48.44
N PRO A 37 -22.42 -3.71 -47.32
CA PRO A 37 -21.99 -5.08 -47.13
C PRO A 37 -22.98 -6.06 -47.79
N PRO A 38 -22.52 -7.24 -48.25
CA PRO A 38 -23.35 -8.23 -48.89
C PRO A 38 -24.19 -9.01 -47.87
N THR A 39 -25.42 -9.28 -48.28
CA THR A 39 -26.38 -10.20 -47.65
C THR A 39 -25.84 -11.63 -47.61
N SER A 40 -25.73 -12.19 -46.40
CA SER A 40 -25.53 -13.62 -46.17
C SER A 40 -26.84 -14.26 -45.71
N THR A 41 -27.20 -15.33 -46.38
CA THR A 41 -28.35 -16.22 -46.17
C THR A 41 -28.25 -17.04 -44.87
N ASN A 42 -29.41 -17.18 -44.22
CA ASN A 42 -29.87 -18.05 -43.10
C ASN A 42 -29.29 -19.51 -43.06
N PRO A 43 -29.39 -20.31 -41.94
CA PRO A 43 -30.66 -20.58 -41.22
C PRO A 43 -30.51 -20.97 -39.70
N PRO A 44 -31.47 -21.68 -39.01
CA PRO A 44 -32.24 -21.07 -37.92
C PRO A 44 -32.08 -21.76 -36.55
N SER A 45 -31.99 -20.99 -35.47
CA SER A 45 -32.15 -21.52 -34.10
C SER A 45 -33.41 -20.99 -33.42
N ARG A 46 -34.32 -21.94 -33.23
CA ARG A 46 -35.56 -21.99 -32.46
C ARG A 46 -35.46 -21.28 -31.09
N ALA A 47 -36.25 -20.23 -30.87
CA ALA A 47 -36.51 -19.67 -29.54
C ALA A 47 -38.01 -19.39 -29.34
N LYS A 48 -38.49 -19.81 -28.16
CA LYS A 48 -39.89 -19.83 -27.72
C LYS A 48 -40.43 -18.41 -27.50
N ARG A 49 -41.66 -18.19 -27.98
CA ARG A 49 -42.48 -16.99 -27.76
C ARG A 49 -43.03 -16.96 -26.33
N TYR A 50 -43.00 -15.79 -25.70
CA TYR A 50 -44.04 -15.35 -24.76
C TYR A 50 -44.57 -13.98 -25.24
N PRO A 51 -45.88 -13.73 -25.20
CA PRO A 51 -46.47 -12.53 -25.81
C PRO A 51 -46.46 -11.34 -24.85
N ALA A 52 -46.12 -10.17 -25.39
CA ALA A 52 -46.46 -8.88 -24.84
C ALA A 52 -47.95 -8.59 -25.13
N ASN A 53 -48.70 -8.21 -24.10
CA ASN A 53 -50.03 -7.66 -24.24
C ASN A 53 -49.98 -6.15 -23.96
N THR A 54 -50.14 -5.37 -25.01
CA THR A 54 -50.57 -3.97 -24.98
C THR A 54 -52.10 -3.92 -24.87
N ARG A 55 -52.63 -3.16 -23.92
CA ARG A 55 -53.92 -2.48 -24.10
C ARG A 55 -54.01 -1.20 -23.26
N THR A 56 -54.53 -0.19 -23.93
CA THR A 56 -54.65 1.24 -23.65
C THR A 56 -55.93 1.62 -22.91
N ASN A 57 -55.89 2.83 -22.30
CA ASN A 57 -57.00 3.76 -21.99
C ASN A 57 -58.01 3.30 -20.92
N SER A 58 -58.64 4.11 -20.07
CA SER A 58 -58.69 5.54 -19.73
C SER A 58 -59.79 5.58 -18.63
N THR A 59 -59.78 6.38 -17.56
CA THR A 59 -60.38 7.73 -17.43
C THR A 59 -60.93 7.84 -15.97
N LEU A 60 -60.97 9.08 -15.43
CA LEU A 60 -61.80 9.61 -14.32
C LEU A 60 -61.37 9.29 -12.88
N GLN A 61 -60.88 10.28 -12.12
CA GLN A 61 -61.64 11.25 -11.28
C GLN A 61 -62.30 10.57 -10.06
N ALA A 62 -62.31 11.09 -8.83
CA ALA A 62 -61.87 12.33 -8.24
C ALA A 62 -61.97 12.20 -6.69
N THR A 63 -61.21 13.05 -6.00
CA THR A 63 -61.50 13.69 -4.69
C THR A 63 -61.63 12.85 -3.42
N LEU A 64 -60.54 12.93 -2.65
CA LEU A 64 -60.44 12.85 -1.19
C LEU A 64 -60.81 14.21 -0.58
N GLU A 65 -61.62 14.22 0.49
CA GLU A 65 -61.68 15.20 1.60
C GLU A 65 -62.98 14.92 2.38
N THR A 66 -63.01 14.57 3.67
CA THR A 66 -62.71 15.44 4.83
C THR A 66 -62.91 14.64 6.15
N LEU A 67 -62.07 14.95 7.16
CA LEU A 67 -62.35 15.22 8.60
C LEU A 67 -63.49 14.41 9.28
N LYS A 68 -63.40 13.83 10.50
CA LYS A 68 -62.70 14.14 11.75
C LYS A 68 -63.08 13.04 12.80
N PRO A 69 -62.77 13.14 14.12
CA PRO A 69 -62.31 12.04 14.96
C PRO A 69 -63.38 11.46 15.91
N ASP A 70 -63.05 10.35 16.61
CA ASP A 70 -63.04 10.28 18.08
C ASP A 70 -62.85 8.84 18.60
N ARG A 71 -62.04 8.72 19.66
CA ARG A 71 -62.02 7.61 20.65
C ARG A 71 -63.30 7.72 21.52
N PRO A 72 -63.80 6.70 22.28
CA PRO A 72 -62.96 5.93 23.23
C PRO A 72 -63.46 4.50 23.69
N VAL A 73 -62.70 3.91 24.63
CA VAL A 73 -63.10 2.98 25.73
C VAL A 73 -63.11 1.43 25.54
N LEU A 74 -62.22 0.81 26.33
CA LEU A 74 -62.22 -0.45 27.15
C LEU A 74 -62.41 -1.89 26.60
N SER A 75 -61.57 -2.74 27.22
CA SER A 75 -61.74 -4.17 27.55
C SER A 75 -61.60 -5.16 26.39
N SER A 76 -61.07 -6.37 26.51
CA SER A 76 -60.42 -7.16 27.57
C SER A 76 -59.92 -8.45 26.92
N ALA A 77 -58.94 -9.10 27.53
CA ALA A 77 -58.74 -10.56 27.53
C ALA A 77 -58.36 -11.29 26.22
N SER A 78 -57.11 -11.77 26.24
CA SER A 78 -56.76 -13.20 26.13
C SER A 78 -56.58 -13.89 24.77
N THR A 79 -55.45 -14.60 24.74
CA THR A 79 -55.15 -15.88 24.07
C THR A 79 -54.74 -15.89 22.59
N SER A 80 -53.41 -16.02 22.41
CA SER A 80 -52.72 -17.07 21.62
C SER A 80 -53.17 -17.38 20.19
N ARG A 81 -52.27 -17.18 19.22
CA ARG A 81 -51.60 -18.28 18.48
C ARG A 81 -50.58 -17.78 17.45
N ILE A 82 -49.63 -18.68 17.23
CA ILE A 82 -48.49 -18.67 16.31
C ILE A 82 -48.95 -18.73 14.85
N THR A 83 -48.35 -17.92 13.97
CA THR A 83 -47.99 -18.33 12.60
C THR A 83 -46.84 -17.48 12.02
N ARG A 84 -45.84 -18.17 11.47
CA ARG A 84 -44.80 -17.67 10.57
C ARG A 84 -45.41 -17.12 9.28
N ALA A 85 -44.85 -16.07 8.70
CA ALA A 85 -44.03 -16.12 7.47
C ALA A 85 -43.88 -14.75 6.77
N SER A 86 -42.63 -14.46 6.40
CA SER A 86 -42.17 -13.80 5.16
C SER A 86 -42.78 -12.47 4.69
N GLY A 87 -41.92 -11.45 4.62
CA GLY A 87 -42.08 -10.26 3.79
C GLY A 87 -40.85 -9.34 3.88
N ALA A 88 -39.81 -9.60 3.09
CA ALA A 88 -38.68 -8.70 2.84
C ALA A 88 -39.12 -7.71 1.74
N ASN A 89 -39.05 -6.38 1.87
CA ASN A 89 -37.92 -5.40 1.77
C ASN A 89 -38.42 -4.28 0.78
N PRO A 90 -37.75 -3.13 0.53
CA PRO A 90 -36.77 -2.35 1.31
C PRO A 90 -37.19 -0.87 1.49
N ASN A 91 -36.67 -0.25 2.55
CA ASN A 91 -36.18 1.14 2.52
C ASN A 91 -35.40 1.36 3.83
N PHE A 92 -34.10 1.08 3.81
CA PHE A 92 -33.23 1.38 4.95
C PHE A 92 -32.12 2.31 4.50
N ASN A 93 -32.33 3.58 4.85
CA ASN A 93 -31.33 4.63 4.79
C ASN A 93 -30.61 4.71 6.15
N ALA A 94 -29.34 5.09 6.08
CA ALA A 94 -28.34 5.30 7.13
C ALA A 94 -28.81 5.54 8.59
N GLY A 95 -28.14 4.86 9.54
CA GLY A 95 -27.93 5.40 10.90
C GLY A 95 -27.87 4.37 12.03
N TYR A 96 -26.67 3.94 12.45
CA TYR A 96 -26.46 3.38 13.80
C TYR A 96 -25.05 3.66 14.33
N PRO A 97 -24.93 4.57 15.34
CA PRO A 97 -23.88 4.49 16.36
C PRO A 97 -24.43 4.12 17.76
N ASN A 98 -25.74 3.93 17.94
CA ASN A 98 -26.37 3.99 19.28
C ASN A 98 -26.63 2.67 20.01
N GLN A 99 -26.23 1.50 19.49
CA GLN A 99 -26.46 0.24 20.20
C GLN A 99 -25.47 0.00 21.36
N TRP A 100 -24.24 0.50 21.25
CA TRP A 100 -23.22 0.41 22.31
C TRP A 100 -23.65 1.19 23.57
N ASN A 101 -24.14 2.41 23.40
CA ASN A 101 -24.61 3.25 24.50
C ASN A 101 -25.87 2.70 25.18
N GLN A 102 -26.73 1.98 24.46
CA GLN A 102 -27.87 1.27 25.06
C GLN A 102 -27.45 0.07 25.91
N TRP A 103 -26.33 -0.59 25.56
CA TRP A 103 -25.79 -1.72 26.33
C TRP A 103 -25.14 -1.26 27.64
N VAL A 104 -24.41 -0.13 27.60
CA VAL A 104 -23.72 0.45 28.77
C VAL A 104 -24.69 1.07 29.79
N ASN A 105 -25.81 1.64 29.31
CA ASN A 105 -26.75 2.39 30.17
C ASN A 105 -27.86 1.55 30.82
N LYS A 106 -28.06 0.29 30.42
CA LYS A 106 -29.15 -0.56 30.93
C LYS A 106 -28.80 -1.43 32.15
N GLY A 107 -27.86 -1.00 32.98
CA GLY A 107 -27.66 -1.61 34.31
C GLY A 107 -27.44 -3.12 34.31
N HIS A 108 -26.69 -3.63 33.32
CA HIS A 108 -26.47 -5.07 33.17
C HIS A 108 -25.72 -5.64 34.39
N PRO A 109 -26.11 -6.82 34.95
CA PRO A 109 -25.47 -7.42 36.12
C PRO A 109 -23.96 -7.68 35.94
N ALA A 110 -23.49 -7.78 34.70
CA ALA A 110 -22.08 -7.83 34.35
C ALA A 110 -21.28 -6.59 34.84
N ARG A 111 -21.90 -5.40 34.94
CA ARG A 111 -21.22 -4.20 35.42
C ARG A 111 -20.93 -4.25 36.92
N ALA A 112 -21.79 -4.89 37.70
CA ALA A 112 -21.55 -5.13 39.12
C ALA A 112 -20.46 -6.19 39.32
N ALA A 113 -20.47 -7.26 38.52
CA ALA A 113 -19.43 -8.29 38.53
C ALA A 113 -18.05 -7.73 38.10
N ILE A 114 -18.00 -6.88 37.07
CA ILE A 114 -16.77 -6.23 36.61
C ILE A 114 -16.27 -5.20 37.65
N LYS A 115 -17.16 -4.44 38.31
CA LYS A 115 -16.77 -3.54 39.40
C LYS A 115 -16.22 -4.31 40.61
N SER A 116 -16.86 -5.41 41.00
CA SER A 116 -16.37 -6.30 42.07
C SER A 116 -14.99 -6.85 41.71
N PHE A 117 -14.83 -7.37 40.49
CA PHE A 117 -13.56 -7.92 40.02
C PHE A 117 -12.43 -6.88 39.97
N ILE A 118 -12.72 -5.64 39.54
CA ILE A 118 -11.74 -4.55 39.55
C ILE A 118 -11.40 -4.13 40.99
N GLN A 119 -12.37 -4.12 41.90
CA GLN A 119 -12.13 -3.87 43.32
C GLN A 119 -11.31 -4.99 43.97
N ASP A 120 -11.52 -6.25 43.58
CA ASP A 120 -10.74 -7.40 44.05
C ASP A 120 -9.30 -7.37 43.52
N ILE A 121 -9.10 -6.93 42.27
CA ILE A 121 -7.76 -6.67 41.69
C ILE A 121 -7.06 -5.51 42.41
N GLN A 122 -7.78 -4.44 42.74
CA GLN A 122 -7.20 -3.28 43.42
C GLN A 122 -6.92 -3.54 44.91
N ALA A 123 -7.71 -4.40 45.55
CA ALA A 123 -7.52 -4.82 46.94
C ALA A 123 -6.42 -5.88 47.09
N SER A 124 -6.17 -6.68 46.06
CA SER A 124 -5.05 -7.64 46.04
C SER A 124 -3.74 -6.96 45.61
N GLN A 125 -3.16 -6.17 46.51
CA GLN A 125 -1.75 -5.77 46.38
C GLN A 125 -0.86 -7.02 46.47
N LEU A 126 -0.51 -7.61 45.32
CA LEU A 126 0.57 -8.58 45.17
C LEU A 126 1.48 -8.19 43.99
N PRO A 127 2.74 -7.84 44.24
CA PRO A 127 3.67 -7.39 43.21
C PRO A 127 4.45 -8.58 42.64
N GLN A 128 3.81 -9.61 42.11
CA GLN A 128 4.55 -10.70 41.43
C GLN A 128 3.67 -11.38 40.38
N PHE A 129 3.73 -10.93 39.13
CA PHE A 129 3.65 -11.76 37.92
C PHE A 129 3.89 -10.88 36.70
N HIS A 130 5.16 -10.56 36.44
CA HIS A 130 5.59 -10.20 35.09
C HIS A 130 6.95 -10.86 34.83
N PRO A 131 7.03 -11.91 34.00
CA PRO A 131 8.29 -12.60 33.68
C PRO A 131 9.31 -11.67 33.01
N PHE A 132 8.87 -10.52 32.49
CA PHE A 132 9.71 -9.53 31.82
C PHE A 132 10.58 -8.70 32.80
N ASN A 133 10.07 -8.37 33.99
CA ASN A 133 10.81 -7.55 34.95
C ASN A 133 11.90 -8.34 35.70
N ARG A 134 11.72 -9.66 35.83
CA ARG A 134 12.74 -10.55 36.41
C ARG A 134 13.94 -10.70 35.47
N ALA A 135 13.71 -10.87 34.18
CA ALA A 135 14.77 -10.93 33.17
C ALA A 135 15.56 -9.61 33.06
N LEU A 136 14.88 -8.47 33.21
CA LEU A 136 15.53 -7.15 33.20
C LEU A 136 16.36 -6.89 34.47
N ALA A 137 15.87 -7.30 35.64
CA ALA A 137 16.60 -7.18 36.91
C ALA A 137 17.78 -8.17 37.00
N GLU A 138 17.64 -9.38 36.47
CA GLU A 138 18.73 -10.36 36.40
C GLU A 138 19.83 -9.90 35.43
N ALA A 139 19.47 -9.26 34.31
CA ALA A 139 20.43 -8.69 33.36
C ALA A 139 21.19 -7.46 33.90
N GLN A 140 20.54 -6.64 34.74
CA GLN A 140 21.18 -5.49 35.39
C GLN A 140 22.10 -5.93 36.55
N SER A 141 21.76 -7.01 37.25
CA SER A 141 22.59 -7.55 38.34
C SER A 141 23.90 -8.19 37.86
N THR A 142 23.99 -8.66 36.62
CA THR A 142 25.23 -9.25 36.05
C THR A 142 26.20 -8.20 35.51
N ALA A 143 25.74 -6.96 35.27
CA ALA A 143 26.59 -5.88 34.76
C ALA A 143 27.48 -5.24 35.84
N ASP A 144 27.14 -5.38 37.12
CA ASP A 144 27.81 -4.69 38.24
C ASP A 144 28.80 -5.54 39.05
N GLN A 145 29.21 -6.72 38.57
CA GLN A 145 30.21 -7.54 39.26
C GLN A 145 31.53 -7.72 38.49
N ARG A 146 32.52 -6.92 38.93
CA ARG A 146 33.97 -7.20 38.99
C ARG A 146 34.76 -7.26 37.67
N LEU A 147 35.38 -6.13 37.32
CA LEU A 147 36.68 -6.09 36.64
C LEU A 147 37.80 -6.43 37.65
N PRO A 148 38.67 -7.43 37.40
CA PRO A 148 39.90 -7.58 38.17
C PRO A 148 41.00 -6.65 37.63
N ALA A 149 41.82 -6.16 38.55
CA ALA A 149 42.85 -5.15 38.37
C ALA A 149 43.95 -5.55 37.37
N ARG A 150 44.44 -4.54 36.65
CA ARG A 150 45.54 -4.55 35.69
C ARG A 150 46.89 -4.73 36.41
N PRO A 151 47.77 -5.66 35.99
CA PRO A 151 49.14 -5.71 36.50
C PRO A 151 50.06 -4.74 35.72
N PRO A 152 51.20 -4.32 36.31
CA PRO A 152 52.10 -3.32 35.72
C PRO A 152 52.97 -3.93 34.61
N PRO A 153 53.56 -3.10 33.72
CA PRO A 153 54.33 -3.59 32.59
C PRO A 153 55.74 -3.99 33.02
N ALA A 154 56.15 -5.22 32.66
CA ALA A 154 57.53 -5.68 32.77
C ALA A 154 58.25 -5.55 31.41
N ALA A 155 59.54 -5.26 31.52
CA ALA A 155 60.46 -4.88 30.47
C ALA A 155 60.70 -5.92 29.37
N SER A 156 61.08 -5.41 28.20
CA SER A 156 61.67 -6.15 27.07
C SER A 156 62.90 -6.95 27.48
N PRO A 157 63.15 -8.09 26.81
CA PRO A 157 64.49 -8.25 26.24
C PRO A 157 64.51 -8.80 24.81
N SER A 158 65.67 -8.56 24.24
CA SER A 158 66.20 -8.80 22.91
C SER A 158 66.37 -10.27 22.50
N SER A 159 66.29 -10.49 21.18
CA SER A 159 67.10 -11.38 20.33
C SER A 159 67.53 -12.77 20.83
N SER A 160 67.12 -13.81 20.10
CA SER A 160 68.06 -14.82 19.62
C SER A 160 67.50 -15.57 18.40
N GLU A 161 68.39 -15.77 17.43
CA GLU A 161 68.20 -16.60 16.24
C GLU A 161 68.05 -18.08 16.62
N THR A 162 67.23 -18.82 15.87
CA THR A 162 67.57 -20.20 15.52
C THR A 162 66.81 -20.67 14.27
N LYS A 163 67.59 -21.03 13.26
CA LYS A 163 67.18 -21.81 12.08
C LYS A 163 66.70 -23.20 12.50
N THR A 164 65.55 -23.63 11.99
CA THR A 164 65.30 -25.05 11.65
C THR A 164 64.18 -25.20 10.62
N THR A 165 64.36 -26.20 9.76
CA THR A 165 63.69 -26.62 8.51
C THR A 165 62.19 -26.97 8.59
N PRO A 166 61.49 -27.09 7.43
CA PRO A 166 60.03 -27.20 7.35
C PRO A 166 59.52 -28.66 7.36
N PRO A 167 58.23 -28.85 7.69
CA PRO A 167 57.48 -29.89 6.99
C PRO A 167 56.07 -29.47 6.54
N LYS A 168 55.81 -29.82 5.27
CA LYS A 168 54.60 -30.51 4.75
C LYS A 168 53.21 -29.90 5.01
N THR A 169 52.66 -29.37 3.91
CA THR A 169 51.32 -29.64 3.35
C THR A 169 50.39 -30.53 4.20
N GLY A 170 49.32 -29.90 4.69
CA GLY A 170 48.16 -30.56 5.28
C GLY A 170 46.89 -29.77 4.95
N THR A 171 46.14 -30.27 3.97
CA THR A 171 44.83 -29.80 3.50
C THR A 171 43.73 -30.22 4.47
N ILE A 172 43.09 -29.27 5.16
CA ILE A 172 41.77 -29.39 5.83
C ILE A 172 41.27 -27.94 5.97
N GLY A 173 40.05 -27.51 5.70
CA GLY A 173 38.77 -28.11 5.32
C GLY A 173 37.78 -26.96 5.52
N ALA A 174 37.14 -26.51 4.44
CA ALA A 174 36.25 -25.35 4.48
C ALA A 174 34.93 -25.73 5.19
N GLU A 175 34.61 -25.02 6.27
CA GLU A 175 33.31 -25.11 6.93
C GLU A 175 32.21 -24.49 6.05
N HIS A 176 31.17 -25.27 5.83
CA HIS A 176 29.96 -24.91 5.10
C HIS A 176 29.08 -23.98 5.94
N THR A 177 28.97 -22.72 5.54
CA THR A 177 27.85 -21.84 5.93
C THR A 177 26.69 -22.09 4.97
N THR A 178 25.68 -22.84 5.40
CA THR A 178 24.44 -23.07 4.65
C THR A 178 23.57 -21.81 4.67
N LYS A 179 23.59 -21.04 3.58
CA LYS A 179 22.52 -20.09 3.23
C LYS A 179 21.43 -20.86 2.48
N ASN A 180 20.23 -20.93 3.06
CA ASN A 180 19.04 -21.42 2.36
C ASN A 180 18.58 -20.37 1.35
N THR A 181 19.14 -20.41 0.15
CA THR A 181 18.54 -19.78 -1.02
C THR A 181 17.58 -20.79 -1.63
N LEU A 182 16.29 -20.47 -1.66
CA LEU A 182 15.27 -21.28 -2.32
C LEU A 182 15.49 -21.16 -3.84
N VAL A 183 16.32 -22.05 -4.40
CA VAL A 183 16.51 -22.19 -5.84
C VAL A 183 15.39 -23.11 -6.34
N LEU A 184 14.36 -22.54 -6.98
CA LEU A 184 13.34 -23.33 -7.67
C LEU A 184 13.97 -24.07 -8.87
N PRO A 185 13.55 -25.31 -9.17
CA PRO A 185 14.10 -26.08 -10.29
C PRO A 185 13.80 -25.41 -11.63
N ALA A 186 14.83 -25.30 -12.47
CA ALA A 186 14.70 -24.80 -13.84
C ALA A 186 13.85 -25.76 -14.68
N HIS A 187 12.62 -25.35 -15.03
CA HIS A 187 11.78 -26.07 -15.97
C HIS A 187 12.10 -25.66 -17.43
N PRO A 188 12.14 -26.60 -18.39
CA PRO A 188 12.33 -26.28 -19.80
C PRO A 188 11.12 -25.51 -20.35
N PHE A 189 11.38 -24.34 -20.96
CA PHE A 189 10.36 -23.48 -21.56
C PHE A 189 9.57 -24.23 -22.66
N PRO A 190 8.23 -24.35 -22.54
CA PRO A 190 7.41 -24.92 -23.60
C PRO A 190 7.37 -23.98 -24.82
N LYS A 191 7.44 -24.55 -26.03
CA LYS A 191 7.32 -23.81 -27.30
C LYS A 191 5.88 -23.29 -27.45
N LEU A 192 5.70 -21.96 -27.42
CA LEU A 192 4.40 -21.30 -27.58
C LEU A 192 3.88 -21.36 -29.03
N GLY A 193 2.66 -21.88 -29.20
CA GLY A 193 1.85 -21.76 -30.42
C GLY A 193 1.15 -20.39 -30.52
N SER A 194 0.95 -19.91 -31.76
CA SER A 194 0.71 -18.52 -32.13
C SER A 194 -0.68 -17.93 -31.88
N SER A 195 -1.27 -18.12 -30.70
CA SER A 195 -2.39 -17.29 -30.24
C SER A 195 -2.07 -16.78 -28.84
N SER A 196 -1.45 -15.59 -28.78
CA SER A 196 -1.01 -14.94 -27.55
C SER A 196 -2.22 -14.53 -26.70
N SER A 197 -2.81 -15.48 -25.98
CA SER A 197 -3.72 -15.17 -24.87
C SER A 197 -2.93 -14.39 -23.83
N CYS A 198 -3.43 -13.22 -23.42
CA CYS A 198 -2.85 -12.46 -22.32
C CYS A 198 -2.79 -13.36 -21.08
N LEU A 199 -1.61 -13.57 -20.51
CA LEU A 199 -1.44 -14.35 -19.28
C LEU A 199 -2.29 -13.74 -18.17
N ALA A 200 -3.03 -14.57 -17.47
CA ALA A 200 -3.74 -14.16 -16.26
C ALA A 200 -2.83 -14.30 -15.04
N VAL A 201 -3.06 -13.47 -14.03
CA VAL A 201 -2.35 -13.57 -12.73
C VAL A 201 -2.59 -14.93 -12.03
N GLY A 202 -3.65 -15.63 -12.46
CA GLY A 202 -4.02 -17.00 -12.09
C GLY A 202 -3.04 -18.08 -12.55
N ASP A 203 -2.37 -17.83 -13.66
CA ASP A 203 -1.71 -18.87 -14.44
C ASP A 203 -0.45 -19.36 -13.72
N ALA A 204 -0.21 -20.67 -13.80
CA ALA A 204 0.93 -21.31 -13.12
C ALA A 204 2.28 -20.72 -13.56
N GLY A 205 2.41 -20.35 -14.84
CA GLY A 205 3.61 -19.73 -15.40
C GLY A 205 3.72 -18.22 -15.21
N PHE A 206 2.77 -17.57 -14.53
CA PHE A 206 2.76 -16.09 -14.40
C PHE A 206 4.05 -15.56 -13.77
N TRP A 207 4.57 -16.25 -12.73
CA TRP A 207 5.78 -15.83 -12.06
C TRP A 207 6.97 -15.80 -13.03
N ASP A 208 7.20 -16.91 -13.73
CA ASP A 208 8.33 -17.07 -14.64
C ASP A 208 8.22 -16.21 -15.90
N ALA A 209 6.99 -15.94 -16.36
CA ALA A 209 6.74 -15.18 -17.58
C ALA A 209 6.62 -13.66 -17.36
N VAL A 210 6.31 -13.19 -16.15
CA VAL A 210 6.04 -11.76 -15.86
C VAL A 210 6.95 -11.20 -14.77
N ILE A 211 7.03 -11.88 -13.61
CA ILE A 211 7.76 -11.37 -12.45
C ILE A 211 9.27 -11.60 -12.57
N ALA A 212 9.69 -12.82 -12.89
CA ALA A 212 11.10 -13.18 -13.02
C ALA A 212 11.83 -12.37 -14.11
N PRO A 213 11.23 -12.07 -15.28
CA PRO A 213 11.82 -11.20 -16.29
C PRO A 213 12.06 -9.78 -15.78
N CYS A 214 11.31 -9.29 -14.79
CA CYS A 214 11.58 -7.98 -14.19
C CYS A 214 12.74 -7.99 -13.19
N ASN A 215 13.47 -9.11 -13.09
CA ASN A 215 14.58 -9.35 -12.16
C ASN A 215 14.20 -9.05 -10.69
N VAL A 216 13.01 -9.51 -10.27
CA VAL A 216 12.57 -9.40 -8.87
C VAL A 216 13.24 -10.51 -8.05
N LYS A 217 14.02 -10.11 -7.05
CA LYS A 217 14.63 -11.02 -6.08
C LYS A 217 13.75 -11.07 -4.82
N VAL A 218 13.38 -12.27 -4.39
CA VAL A 218 12.54 -12.45 -3.20
C VAL A 218 13.36 -13.02 -2.06
N GLU A 219 13.33 -12.35 -0.91
CA GLU A 219 13.91 -12.81 0.35
C GLU A 219 12.80 -13.11 1.34
N GLU A 220 12.54 -14.39 1.61
CA GLU A 220 11.45 -14.80 2.52
C GLU A 220 11.87 -14.78 4.00
N ASP A 221 13.12 -15.06 4.32
CA ASP A 221 13.51 -15.36 5.71
C ASP A 221 14.15 -14.18 6.43
N THR A 222 13.48 -13.04 6.37
CA THR A 222 13.85 -11.90 7.20
C THR A 222 12.79 -11.62 8.24
N ARG A 223 13.24 -11.42 9.48
CA ARG A 223 12.37 -11.01 10.59
C ARG A 223 12.91 -9.69 11.08
N GLU A 224 12.21 -8.62 10.70
CA GLU A 224 12.57 -7.29 11.14
C GLU A 224 11.57 -6.81 12.19
N TYR A 225 12.09 -6.09 13.17
CA TYR A 225 11.25 -5.36 14.10
C TYR A 225 10.83 -4.03 13.47
N VAL A 226 9.59 -3.63 13.73
CA VAL A 226 8.99 -2.40 13.20
C VAL A 226 9.89 -1.18 13.44
N ASN A 227 10.37 -0.99 14.67
CA ASN A 227 11.21 0.15 15.05
C ASN A 227 12.55 0.16 14.32
N VAL A 228 13.16 -1.02 14.10
CA VAL A 228 14.43 -1.14 13.36
C VAL A 228 14.21 -0.81 11.89
N HIS A 229 13.14 -1.32 11.28
CA HIS A 229 12.85 -1.11 9.85
C HIS A 229 12.65 0.37 9.50
N PHE A 230 11.93 1.10 10.37
CA PHE A 230 11.62 2.51 10.18
C PHE A 230 12.65 3.46 10.82
N GLY A 231 13.72 2.94 11.43
CA GLY A 231 14.75 3.74 12.09
C GLY A 231 14.18 4.65 13.19
N LEU A 232 13.20 4.16 13.94
CA LEU A 232 12.50 4.96 14.96
C LEU A 232 13.44 5.29 16.11
N SER A 233 13.46 6.57 16.50
CA SER A 233 14.00 6.99 17.78
C SER A 233 13.15 6.40 18.92
N ALA A 234 13.69 6.36 20.14
CA ALA A 234 12.93 5.92 21.31
C ALA A 234 11.68 6.79 21.55
N GLU A 235 11.74 8.07 21.18
CA GLU A 235 10.62 9.01 21.32
C GLU A 235 9.56 8.81 20.24
N ASP A 236 9.97 8.50 19.00
CA ASP A 236 9.05 8.28 17.88
C ASP A 236 8.44 6.87 17.87
N GLN A 237 9.04 5.94 18.62
CA GLN A 237 8.54 4.59 18.76
C GLN A 237 7.18 4.58 19.48
N ALA A 238 6.16 4.06 18.78
CA ALA A 238 4.88 3.80 19.39
C ALA A 238 5.04 2.82 20.56
N PRO A 239 4.42 3.07 21.73
CA PRO A 239 4.37 2.07 22.79
C PRO A 239 3.72 0.79 22.26
N PHE A 240 4.03 -0.36 22.85
CA PHE A 240 3.42 -1.62 22.46
C PHE A 240 2.69 -2.21 23.66
N PRO A 241 1.34 -2.16 23.71
CA PRO A 241 0.41 -1.61 22.70
C PRO A 241 0.34 -0.07 22.68
N ALA A 242 0.03 0.51 21.51
CA ALA A 242 -0.25 1.92 21.27
C ALA A 242 -1.73 2.19 20.91
N PRO A 243 -2.34 3.22 21.50
CA PRO A 243 -3.62 3.73 21.01
C PRO A 243 -3.41 4.44 19.65
N ALA A 244 -4.44 4.45 18.81
CA ALA A 244 -4.40 5.14 17.52
C ALA A 244 -4.06 6.64 17.65
N SER A 245 -4.45 7.26 18.78
CA SER A 245 -4.19 8.66 19.09
C SER A 245 -2.69 8.99 19.23
N PHE A 246 -1.82 8.00 19.45
CA PHE A 246 -0.37 8.21 19.50
C PHE A 246 0.15 8.96 18.27
N TYR A 247 -0.35 8.60 17.08
CA TYR A 247 0.11 9.19 15.81
C TYR A 247 -0.31 10.65 15.62
N SER A 248 -1.27 11.15 16.40
CA SER A 248 -1.70 12.56 16.34
C SER A 248 -0.62 13.54 16.84
N LYS A 249 0.43 13.06 17.51
CA LYS A 249 1.55 13.90 17.93
C LYS A 249 2.39 14.41 16.77
N PHE A 250 2.42 13.67 15.65
CA PHE A 250 3.17 14.05 14.46
C PHE A 250 2.40 15.11 13.66
N GLU A 251 3.13 16.09 13.15
CA GLU A 251 2.56 17.14 12.31
C GLU A 251 1.92 16.54 11.05
N GLY A 252 0.78 17.11 10.63
CA GLY A 252 0.00 16.61 9.49
C GLY A 252 -0.80 15.32 9.76
N LEU A 253 -0.56 14.59 10.85
CA LEU A 253 -1.26 13.32 11.11
C LEU A 253 -2.52 13.46 11.98
N LYS A 254 -2.70 14.60 12.66
CA LYS A 254 -3.87 14.88 13.53
C LYS A 254 -5.22 14.72 12.84
N VAL A 255 -5.26 14.97 11.54
CA VAL A 255 -6.49 14.94 10.73
C VAL A 255 -6.79 13.55 10.15
N ASN A 256 -5.86 12.60 10.28
CA ASN A 256 -5.94 11.29 9.64
C ASN A 256 -6.57 10.26 10.59
N ASN A 257 -7.69 9.64 10.16
CA ASN A 257 -8.42 8.63 10.95
C ASN A 257 -8.11 7.17 10.54
N ILE A 258 -6.95 6.95 9.94
CA ILE A 258 -6.53 5.66 9.35
C ILE A 258 -5.76 4.76 10.31
N PHE A 259 -5.39 5.25 11.49
CA PHE A 259 -4.58 4.50 12.43
C PHE A 259 -5.42 3.47 13.21
N ASN A 260 -4.88 2.27 13.33
CA ASN A 260 -5.46 1.19 14.12
C ASN A 260 -5.15 1.38 15.60
N ASP A 261 -6.10 0.97 16.42
CA ASP A 261 -5.83 0.74 17.82
C ASP A 261 -5.01 -0.57 17.96
N THR A 262 -4.16 -0.67 18.97
CA THR A 262 -3.46 -1.92 19.29
C THR A 262 -3.70 -2.38 20.72
N THR A 263 -4.66 -1.76 21.42
CA THR A 263 -5.19 -2.23 22.70
C THR A 263 -5.63 -3.69 22.63
N TYR A 264 -5.50 -4.39 23.76
CA TYR A 264 -5.80 -5.81 23.85
C TYR A 264 -7.25 -6.09 23.44
N GLU A 265 -8.20 -5.28 23.92
CA GLU A 265 -9.64 -5.45 23.68
C GLU A 265 -9.99 -5.36 22.20
N TYR A 266 -9.45 -4.36 21.50
CA TYR A 266 -9.65 -4.22 20.06
C TYR A 266 -9.01 -5.38 19.29
N CYS A 267 -7.78 -5.76 19.63
CA CYS A 267 -7.09 -6.84 18.94
C CYS A 267 -7.70 -8.22 19.24
N GLU A 268 -8.27 -8.43 20.42
CA GLU A 268 -9.02 -9.64 20.78
C GLU A 268 -10.33 -9.73 20.00
N MET A 269 -11.06 -8.63 19.85
CA MET A 269 -12.26 -8.57 19.01
C MET A 269 -11.93 -8.98 17.57
N VAL A 270 -10.90 -8.39 16.97
CA VAL A 270 -10.48 -8.72 15.59
C VAL A 270 -9.99 -10.17 15.51
N ALA A 271 -9.22 -10.64 16.49
CA ALA A 271 -8.74 -12.01 16.48
C ALA A 271 -9.87 -13.04 16.57
N ASN A 272 -10.88 -12.78 17.39
CA ASN A 272 -12.06 -13.63 17.51
C ASN A 272 -12.91 -13.62 16.22
N GLU A 273 -13.00 -12.47 15.54
CA GLU A 273 -13.64 -12.40 14.22
C GLU A 273 -12.91 -13.28 13.19
N TYR A 274 -11.58 -13.23 13.13
CA TYR A 274 -10.82 -14.09 12.21
C TYR A 274 -10.87 -15.57 12.59
N LYS A 275 -10.92 -15.91 13.89
CA LYS A 275 -11.19 -17.29 14.33
C LYS A 275 -12.56 -17.77 13.84
N ALA A 276 -13.58 -16.93 13.93
CA ALA A 276 -14.93 -17.26 13.49
C ALA A 276 -14.96 -17.49 11.97
N LEU A 277 -14.38 -16.57 11.18
CA LEU A 277 -14.28 -16.68 9.72
C LEU A 277 -13.54 -17.94 9.24
N VAL A 278 -12.51 -18.37 9.96
CA VAL A 278 -11.79 -19.62 9.63
C VAL A 278 -12.58 -20.86 10.08
N SER A 279 -13.34 -20.75 11.17
CA SER A 279 -14.12 -21.88 11.71
C SER A 279 -15.39 -22.16 10.89
N TYR A 280 -15.99 -21.13 10.29
CA TYR A 280 -17.19 -21.27 9.45
C TYR A 280 -16.81 -21.69 8.03
N LYS A 281 -17.18 -22.92 7.66
CA LYS A 281 -16.86 -23.51 6.34
C LYS A 281 -17.54 -22.79 5.17
N ASP A 282 -18.61 -22.04 5.44
CA ASP A 282 -19.39 -21.28 4.47
C ASP A 282 -18.96 -19.81 4.34
N SER A 283 -17.92 -19.38 5.07
CA SER A 283 -17.42 -18.02 4.94
C SER A 283 -16.91 -17.72 3.53
N ASN A 284 -17.24 -16.53 3.03
CA ASN A 284 -16.98 -16.11 1.66
C ASN A 284 -16.02 -14.88 1.55
N GLU A 285 -15.60 -14.53 0.33
CA GLU A 285 -14.54 -13.51 0.10
C GLU A 285 -15.00 -12.13 0.55
N ALA A 286 -16.30 -11.86 0.44
CA ALA A 286 -16.89 -10.60 0.85
C ALA A 286 -16.91 -10.44 2.37
N GLU A 287 -17.10 -11.52 3.13
CA GLU A 287 -17.02 -11.51 4.59
C GLU A 287 -15.58 -11.28 5.06
N PHE A 288 -14.61 -12.01 4.48
CA PHE A 288 -13.19 -11.77 4.76
C PHE A 288 -12.77 -10.34 4.39
N GLN A 289 -13.21 -9.84 3.24
CA GLN A 289 -12.96 -8.45 2.83
C GLN A 289 -13.58 -7.46 3.82
N ARG A 290 -14.82 -7.70 4.26
CA ARG A 290 -15.48 -6.84 5.25
C ARG A 290 -14.70 -6.81 6.56
N SER A 291 -14.27 -7.95 7.08
CA SER A 291 -13.53 -8.02 8.34
C SER A 291 -12.10 -7.47 8.19
N SER A 292 -11.53 -7.52 6.98
CA SER A 292 -10.26 -6.84 6.69
C SER A 292 -10.36 -5.31 6.90
N TYR A 293 -11.54 -4.70 6.80
CA TYR A 293 -11.73 -3.27 7.06
C TYR A 293 -11.57 -2.89 8.54
N TYR A 294 -11.58 -3.87 9.46
CA TYR A 294 -11.14 -3.59 10.82
C TYR A 294 -9.66 -3.18 10.85
N LEU A 295 -8.82 -3.84 10.04
CA LEU A 295 -7.37 -3.66 9.97
C LEU A 295 -6.93 -2.59 8.97
N PHE A 296 -7.56 -2.58 7.80
CA PHE A 296 -7.20 -1.71 6.68
C PHE A 296 -8.17 -0.54 6.60
N LYS A 297 -8.04 0.38 7.56
CA LYS A 297 -8.85 1.59 7.64
C LYS A 297 -8.57 2.53 6.48
N PHE A 298 -9.58 3.28 6.09
CA PHE A 298 -9.49 4.35 5.11
C PHE A 298 -10.50 5.44 5.42
N GLU A 299 -10.22 6.65 4.94
CA GLU A 299 -11.09 7.79 5.20
C GLU A 299 -12.33 7.79 4.29
N ALA A 300 -13.41 8.37 4.81
CA ALA A 300 -14.60 8.61 4.01
C ALA A 300 -14.25 9.53 2.83
N ARG A 301 -14.73 9.19 1.64
CA ARG A 301 -14.54 10.03 0.45
C ARG A 301 -15.23 11.37 0.68
N ASN A 302 -14.48 12.47 0.56
CA ASN A 302 -15.02 13.81 0.70
C ASN A 302 -14.62 14.66 -0.52
N PRO A 303 -15.47 14.75 -1.56
CA PRO A 303 -15.16 15.55 -2.74
C PRO A 303 -15.12 17.06 -2.45
N GLY A 304 -15.70 17.51 -1.34
CA GLY A 304 -15.66 18.89 -0.87
C GLY A 304 -14.58 19.15 0.18
N MET A 305 -13.61 18.25 0.35
CA MET A 305 -12.55 18.45 1.33
C MET A 305 -11.74 19.70 0.98
N ALA A 306 -11.64 20.62 1.95
CA ALA A 306 -10.85 21.84 1.79
C ALA A 306 -9.38 21.49 1.48
N LYS A 307 -8.74 22.31 0.63
CA LYS A 307 -7.31 22.20 0.37
C LYS A 307 -6.56 22.81 1.55
N ASP A 308 -6.18 21.94 2.49
CA ASP A 308 -5.46 22.29 3.71
C ASP A 308 -3.95 21.98 3.60
N TYR A 309 -3.48 21.58 2.42
CA TYR A 309 -2.08 21.23 2.15
C TYR A 309 -1.57 20.06 2.98
N ILE A 310 -2.47 19.25 3.54
CA ILE A 310 -2.12 18.06 4.33
C ILE A 310 -2.34 16.80 3.50
N PHE A 311 -1.28 15.99 3.41
CA PHE A 311 -1.36 14.67 2.82
C PHE A 311 -2.26 13.75 3.63
N ARG A 312 -3.10 13.03 2.91
CA ARG A 312 -4.00 12.02 3.44
C ARG A 312 -3.85 10.73 2.68
N THR A 313 -4.31 9.69 3.33
CA THR A 313 -4.34 8.36 2.74
C THR A 313 -5.63 8.13 1.98
N GLU A 314 -5.48 7.70 0.74
CA GLU A 314 -6.58 7.43 -0.17
C GLU A 314 -6.61 5.95 -0.55
N ALA A 315 -7.48 5.17 0.09
CA ALA A 315 -7.59 3.75 -0.26
C ALA A 315 -8.52 3.51 -1.46
N THR A 316 -8.20 2.51 -2.26
CA THR A 316 -8.98 2.08 -3.42
C THR A 316 -9.22 0.57 -3.38
N PRO A 317 -10.40 0.11 -2.95
CA PRO A 317 -10.72 -1.32 -2.98
C PRO A 317 -10.91 -1.79 -4.42
N GLN A 318 -10.33 -2.94 -4.76
CA GLN A 318 -10.49 -3.67 -6.04
C GLN A 318 -10.34 -2.82 -7.31
N GLY A 319 -9.65 -1.70 -7.24
CA GLY A 319 -9.54 -0.80 -8.37
C GLY A 319 -8.44 -1.27 -9.31
N SER A 320 -8.80 -1.88 -10.45
CA SER A 320 -7.83 -2.18 -11.52
C SER A 320 -7.02 -0.93 -11.85
N VAL A 321 -5.69 -1.08 -11.88
CA VAL A 321 -4.76 -0.03 -12.31
C VAL A 321 -4.04 -0.56 -13.53
N LYS A 322 -4.57 -0.26 -14.71
CA LYS A 322 -3.91 -0.62 -15.96
C LYS A 322 -2.90 0.46 -16.32
N PRO A 323 -1.65 0.11 -16.65
CA PRO A 323 -0.73 0.99 -17.35
C PRO A 323 -1.40 1.63 -18.55
N ASP A 324 -1.27 2.94 -18.65
CA ASP A 324 -1.66 3.71 -19.81
C ASP A 324 -0.39 4.39 -20.32
N PRO A 325 0.07 4.04 -21.55
CA PRO A 325 1.24 4.67 -22.16
C PRO A 325 1.16 6.20 -22.19
N ASP A 326 -0.05 6.76 -22.21
CA ASP A 326 -0.28 8.20 -22.27
C ASP A 326 -0.29 8.89 -20.90
N GLU A 327 -0.34 8.14 -19.77
CA GLU A 327 -0.58 8.71 -18.42
C GLU A 327 0.58 8.59 -17.40
N PHE A 328 1.85 8.57 -17.83
CA PHE A 328 3.00 8.39 -16.92
C PHE A 328 2.83 7.21 -15.95
N TRP A 329 2.12 6.17 -16.41
CA TRP A 329 1.86 4.93 -15.70
C TRP A 329 2.35 3.77 -16.58
N SER A 330 3.63 3.46 -16.46
CA SER A 330 4.31 2.51 -17.35
C SER A 330 4.54 1.17 -16.68
N THR A 331 4.67 0.12 -17.49
CA THR A 331 5.06 -1.21 -17.03
C THR A 331 6.55 -1.24 -16.67
N PRO A 332 6.96 -2.04 -15.67
CA PRO A 332 8.37 -2.28 -15.39
C PRO A 332 9.06 -2.95 -16.60
N PRO A 333 10.35 -2.66 -16.85
CA PRO A 333 11.10 -3.24 -17.96
C PRO A 333 11.52 -4.69 -17.66
N ASN A 334 11.68 -5.48 -18.72
CA ASN A 334 12.15 -6.86 -18.66
C ASN A 334 13.68 -6.96 -18.87
N PHE A 335 14.27 -8.00 -18.31
CA PHE A 335 15.67 -8.37 -18.35
C PHE A 335 15.79 -9.86 -18.77
N PRO A 336 16.36 -10.16 -19.95
CA PRO A 336 16.73 -9.22 -21.02
C PRO A 336 15.49 -8.55 -21.65
N PRO A 337 15.65 -7.44 -22.39
CA PRO A 337 14.52 -6.82 -23.09
C PRO A 337 13.80 -7.83 -24.00
N ASN A 338 12.46 -7.78 -24.02
CA ASN A 338 11.58 -8.68 -24.79
C ASN A 338 11.59 -10.15 -24.35
N SER A 339 12.03 -10.48 -23.14
CA SER A 339 11.99 -11.86 -22.62
C SER A 339 10.63 -12.30 -22.07
N ALA A 340 9.79 -11.35 -21.65
CA ALA A 340 8.49 -11.66 -21.07
C ALA A 340 7.43 -11.90 -22.15
N GLU A 341 6.50 -12.78 -21.84
CA GLU A 341 5.23 -12.82 -22.54
C GLU A 341 4.45 -11.53 -22.29
N TYR A 342 3.58 -11.15 -23.24
CA TYR A 342 2.77 -9.96 -23.08
C TYR A 342 1.79 -10.13 -21.91
N PHE A 343 1.95 -9.30 -20.89
CA PHE A 343 1.01 -9.12 -19.80
C PHE A 343 0.50 -7.68 -19.81
N ASP A 344 -0.81 -7.49 -19.74
CA ASP A 344 -1.43 -6.16 -19.82
C ASP A 344 -1.27 -5.32 -18.52
N TYR A 345 -0.65 -5.90 -17.48
CA TYR A 345 -0.47 -5.29 -16.17
C TYR A 345 -1.78 -4.75 -15.56
N GLY A 346 -2.92 -5.34 -15.94
CA GLY A 346 -4.23 -4.99 -15.40
C GLY A 346 -4.46 -5.51 -13.98
N ILE A 347 -3.60 -5.10 -13.06
CA ILE A 347 -3.57 -5.64 -11.70
C ILE A 347 -4.61 -4.93 -10.85
N SER A 348 -5.38 -5.72 -10.08
CA SER A 348 -6.39 -5.25 -9.14
C SER A 348 -6.15 -5.92 -7.79
N PRO A 349 -5.19 -5.42 -6.98
CA PRO A 349 -5.06 -5.92 -5.62
C PRO A 349 -6.37 -5.63 -4.86
N GLY A 350 -6.65 -6.43 -3.83
CA GLY A 350 -7.83 -6.26 -2.98
C GLY A 350 -7.98 -4.82 -2.46
N LEU A 351 -6.87 -4.18 -2.08
CA LEU A 351 -6.82 -2.79 -1.66
C LEU A 351 -5.49 -2.14 -2.03
N LEU A 352 -5.52 -0.87 -2.42
CA LEU A 352 -4.32 -0.08 -2.70
C LEU A 352 -4.42 1.29 -2.03
N TYR A 353 -3.38 1.66 -1.29
CA TYR A 353 -3.24 2.91 -0.56
C TYR A 353 -2.43 3.91 -1.37
N TRP A 354 -2.96 5.13 -1.49
CA TRP A 354 -2.41 6.22 -2.30
C TRP A 354 -2.23 7.46 -1.44
N LEU A 355 -1.37 8.37 -1.89
CA LEU A 355 -1.31 9.73 -1.36
C LEU A 355 -2.43 10.57 -1.97
N SER A 356 -3.05 11.41 -1.15
CA SER A 356 -3.98 12.43 -1.62
C SER A 356 -3.23 13.58 -2.30
N LEU A 357 -3.86 14.14 -3.33
CA LEU A 357 -3.39 15.36 -3.99
C LEU A 357 -3.63 16.62 -3.14
N ASN A 358 -4.41 16.52 -2.06
CA ASN A 358 -4.70 17.62 -1.15
C ASN A 358 -3.46 18.20 -0.45
N GLY A 359 -2.36 17.44 -0.38
CA GLY A 359 -1.07 17.93 0.10
C GLY A 359 -0.39 18.96 -0.82
N PHE A 360 -0.94 19.17 -2.02
CA PHE A 360 -0.44 20.12 -3.01
C PHE A 360 -1.34 21.36 -3.17
N PRO A 361 -0.77 22.50 -3.61
CA PRO A 361 -1.55 23.69 -3.94
C PRO A 361 -2.59 23.51 -5.06
N THR A 362 -3.55 24.43 -5.13
CA THR A 362 -4.79 24.26 -5.91
C THR A 362 -4.59 23.98 -7.41
N ASN A 363 -3.47 24.43 -7.97
CA ASN A 363 -3.11 24.33 -9.39
C ASN A 363 -2.13 23.18 -9.71
N TRP A 364 -1.69 22.42 -8.72
CA TRP A 364 -0.67 21.39 -8.94
C TRP A 364 -1.17 20.14 -9.65
N GLU A 365 -2.49 19.90 -9.71
CA GLU A 365 -3.03 18.71 -10.39
C GLU A 365 -2.60 18.63 -11.84
N ALA A 366 -2.74 19.72 -12.60
CA ALA A 366 -2.41 19.76 -14.00
C ALA A 366 -0.90 19.54 -14.21
N GLU A 367 -0.07 20.04 -13.31
CA GLU A 367 1.38 19.90 -13.39
C GLU A 367 1.83 18.49 -12.99
N ALA A 368 1.31 17.95 -11.88
CA ALA A 368 1.63 16.61 -11.42
C ALA A 368 1.26 15.52 -12.44
N LYS A 369 0.15 15.69 -13.18
CA LYS A 369 -0.24 14.77 -14.28
C LYS A 369 0.80 14.63 -15.38
N ARG A 370 1.74 15.58 -15.50
CA ARG A 370 2.81 15.56 -16.50
C ARG A 370 4.02 14.73 -16.07
N TYR A 371 3.99 14.18 -14.85
CA TYR A 371 5.12 13.45 -14.28
C TYR A 371 4.72 12.14 -13.61
N VAL A 372 3.48 12.06 -13.12
CA VAL A 372 2.91 10.87 -12.48
C VAL A 372 1.46 10.64 -12.91
N HIS A 373 1.04 9.39 -12.81
CA HIS A 373 -0.36 9.02 -12.91
C HIS A 373 -1.18 9.62 -11.76
N ILE A 374 -2.29 10.29 -12.09
CA ILE A 374 -3.27 10.76 -11.12
C ILE A 374 -4.58 10.00 -11.30
N ARG A 375 -4.86 9.09 -10.36
CA ARG A 375 -6.08 8.30 -10.38
C ARG A 375 -7.26 9.10 -9.85
N GLY A 376 -8.32 9.19 -10.66
CA GLY A 376 -9.57 9.83 -10.27
C GLY A 376 -9.39 11.28 -9.80
N GLN A 377 -8.45 12.00 -10.41
CA GLN A 377 -8.14 13.42 -10.16
C GLN A 377 -7.66 13.76 -8.74
N ARG A 378 -7.38 12.77 -7.89
CA ARG A 378 -7.07 13.04 -6.47
C ARG A 378 -6.03 12.15 -5.82
N LYS A 379 -5.61 11.06 -6.48
CA LYS A 379 -4.71 10.05 -5.89
C LYS A 379 -3.45 9.94 -6.72
N LEU A 380 -2.29 9.87 -6.07
CA LEU A 380 -1.01 9.65 -6.72
C LEU A 380 -0.12 8.73 -5.87
N CYS A 381 0.97 8.23 -6.47
CA CYS A 381 2.06 7.52 -5.79
C CYS A 381 1.58 6.49 -4.75
N PRO A 382 1.02 5.35 -5.21
CA PRO A 382 0.60 4.29 -4.31
C PRO A 382 1.80 3.73 -3.54
N TYR A 383 1.60 3.44 -2.25
CA TYR A 383 2.69 3.09 -1.33
C TYR A 383 2.44 1.79 -0.55
N LEU A 384 1.20 1.30 -0.50
CA LEU A 384 0.85 0.04 0.17
C LEU A 384 -0.21 -0.72 -0.64
N ALA A 385 0.14 -1.93 -1.11
CA ALA A 385 -0.76 -2.87 -1.75
C ALA A 385 -1.18 -3.97 -0.77
N VAL A 386 -2.46 -4.33 -0.76
CA VAL A 386 -2.99 -5.41 0.08
C VAL A 386 -3.74 -6.41 -0.80
N GLU A 387 -3.40 -7.68 -0.66
CA GLU A 387 -4.14 -8.77 -1.28
C GLU A 387 -4.63 -9.73 -0.20
N TYR A 388 -5.88 -10.16 -0.31
CA TYR A 388 -6.48 -11.13 0.59
C TYR A 388 -7.08 -12.29 -0.20
N LYS A 389 -6.97 -13.50 0.35
CA LYS A 389 -7.62 -14.71 -0.14
C LYS A 389 -8.16 -15.51 1.03
N ILE A 390 -9.35 -16.08 0.86
CA ILE A 390 -10.02 -16.85 1.93
C ILE A 390 -9.30 -18.17 2.18
N ARG A 391 -8.90 -18.85 1.09
CA ARG A 391 -8.52 -20.25 1.14
C ARG A 391 -7.02 -20.38 1.28
N HIS A 392 -6.61 -21.29 2.15
CA HIS A 392 -5.23 -21.73 2.27
C HIS A 392 -4.97 -22.90 1.33
N ASP A 393 -5.23 -22.68 0.03
CA ASP A 393 -4.86 -23.63 -1.03
C ASP A 393 -3.70 -23.07 -1.87
N GLU A 394 -2.98 -23.97 -2.54
CA GLU A 394 -1.77 -23.64 -3.29
C GLU A 394 -2.03 -22.60 -4.39
N ASP A 395 -3.16 -22.70 -5.08
CA ASP A 395 -3.55 -21.74 -6.11
C ASP A 395 -3.83 -20.36 -5.51
N SER A 396 -4.64 -20.27 -4.46
CA SER A 396 -4.91 -19.02 -3.74
C SER A 396 -3.62 -18.41 -3.19
N SER A 397 -2.73 -19.27 -2.71
CA SER A 397 -1.42 -18.87 -2.21
C SER A 397 -0.58 -18.23 -3.33
N ARG A 398 -0.43 -18.91 -4.46
CA ARG A 398 0.31 -18.44 -5.65
C ARG A 398 -0.31 -17.17 -6.23
N ILE A 399 -1.62 -17.16 -6.45
CA ILE A 399 -2.37 -16.04 -7.04
C ILE A 399 -2.24 -14.78 -6.18
N SER A 400 -2.38 -14.91 -4.87
CA SER A 400 -2.25 -13.75 -3.98
C SER A 400 -0.83 -13.18 -3.99
N MET A 401 0.20 -14.04 -4.00
CA MET A 401 1.59 -13.62 -4.10
C MET A 401 1.89 -12.94 -5.44
N ASN A 402 1.43 -13.52 -6.54
CA ASN A 402 1.56 -12.95 -7.88
C ASN A 402 0.93 -11.55 -7.96
N ARG A 403 -0.30 -11.40 -7.44
CA ARG A 403 -1.02 -10.11 -7.46
C ARG A 403 -0.34 -9.04 -6.63
N VAL A 404 0.03 -9.34 -5.38
CA VAL A 404 0.67 -8.35 -4.51
C VAL A 404 2.04 -7.96 -5.06
N THR A 405 2.82 -8.93 -5.56
CA THR A 405 4.15 -8.67 -6.14
C THR A 405 4.05 -7.81 -7.40
N ALA A 406 3.15 -8.15 -8.32
CA ALA A 406 2.95 -7.38 -9.54
C ALA A 406 2.49 -5.94 -9.22
N ALA A 407 1.57 -5.79 -8.26
CA ALA A 407 1.09 -4.47 -7.83
C ALA A 407 2.23 -3.64 -7.23
N MET A 408 3.01 -4.21 -6.31
CA MET A 408 4.15 -3.53 -5.69
C MET A 408 5.18 -3.12 -6.73
N LEU A 409 5.54 -4.01 -7.66
CA LEU A 409 6.51 -3.76 -8.72
C LEU A 409 6.08 -2.61 -9.63
N LEU A 410 4.80 -2.59 -10.04
CA LEU A 410 4.25 -1.51 -10.85
C LEU A 410 4.30 -0.16 -10.12
N CYS A 411 3.94 -0.15 -8.84
CA CYS A 411 4.01 1.07 -8.01
C CYS A 411 5.45 1.56 -7.86
N LEU A 412 6.38 0.64 -7.57
CA LEU A 412 7.78 0.93 -7.31
C LEU A 412 8.49 1.48 -8.55
N TRP A 413 8.27 0.87 -9.71
CA TRP A 413 8.81 1.32 -10.98
C TRP A 413 8.41 2.76 -11.30
N ASN A 414 7.12 3.08 -11.17
CA ASN A 414 6.65 4.43 -11.45
C ASN A 414 7.14 5.46 -10.42
N ARG A 415 7.32 5.06 -9.15
CA ARG A 415 7.98 5.91 -8.14
C ARG A 415 9.47 6.14 -8.45
N TYR A 416 10.19 5.12 -8.90
CA TYR A 416 11.59 5.22 -9.35
C TYR A 416 11.71 6.17 -10.54
N GLN A 417 10.82 6.06 -11.54
CA GLN A 417 10.79 6.94 -12.70
C GLN A 417 10.64 8.42 -12.31
N LEU A 418 9.76 8.71 -11.34
CA LEU A 418 9.63 10.07 -10.79
C LEU A 418 10.94 10.57 -10.19
N ARG A 419 11.59 9.79 -9.29
CA ARG A 419 12.86 10.20 -8.66
C ARG A 419 13.96 10.41 -9.70
N LYS A 420 14.05 9.53 -10.70
CA LYS A 420 15.05 9.63 -11.77
C LYS A 420 14.92 10.94 -12.53
N ARG A 421 13.69 11.33 -12.90
CA ARG A 421 13.42 12.61 -13.57
C ARG A 421 13.72 13.80 -12.67
N ALA A 422 13.37 13.73 -11.39
CA ALA A 422 13.65 14.78 -10.43
C ALA A 422 15.15 15.04 -10.26
N LEU A 423 15.95 13.99 -10.09
CA LEU A 423 17.41 14.09 -9.99
C LEU A 423 18.03 14.65 -11.28
N ALA A 424 17.58 14.18 -12.44
CA ALA A 424 18.01 14.72 -13.73
C ALA A 424 17.69 16.22 -13.88
N ALA A 425 16.48 16.66 -13.49
CA ALA A 425 16.09 18.07 -13.51
C ALA A 425 16.89 18.94 -12.53
N GLN A 426 17.41 18.34 -11.45
CA GLN A 426 18.32 18.99 -10.50
C GLN A 426 19.79 18.95 -10.93
N GLY A 427 20.14 18.20 -11.98
CA GLY A 427 21.54 17.97 -12.37
C GLY A 427 22.30 17.16 -11.31
N LYS A 428 21.63 16.26 -10.60
CA LYS A 428 22.23 15.38 -9.59
C LYS A 428 22.34 13.95 -10.11
N ASP A 429 23.43 13.30 -9.74
CA ASP A 429 23.60 11.86 -9.96
C ASP A 429 22.83 11.04 -8.92
N TRP A 430 22.44 9.83 -9.31
CA TRP A 430 21.81 8.88 -8.41
C TRP A 430 22.80 8.36 -7.38
N LYS A 431 22.45 8.45 -6.10
CA LYS A 431 23.25 7.91 -5.00
C LYS A 431 22.63 6.63 -4.44
N ARG A 432 23.42 5.81 -3.75
CA ARG A 432 22.93 4.54 -3.22
C ARG A 432 21.84 4.74 -2.17
N GLU A 433 21.93 5.83 -1.41
CA GLU A 433 20.99 6.19 -0.34
C GLU A 433 19.58 6.44 -0.89
N GLU A 434 19.48 6.90 -2.14
CA GLU A 434 18.22 7.13 -2.87
C GLU A 434 17.35 5.87 -2.97
N ASN A 435 17.97 4.69 -3.05
CA ASN A 435 17.24 3.43 -3.12
C ASN A 435 16.45 3.16 -1.84
N SER A 436 17.00 3.57 -0.69
CA SER A 436 16.36 3.38 0.61
C SER A 436 15.16 4.31 0.81
N GLU A 437 15.06 5.39 0.03
CA GLU A 437 13.93 6.32 0.06
C GLU A 437 12.72 5.81 -0.75
N ILE A 438 12.97 4.99 -1.76
CA ILE A 438 11.95 4.46 -2.64
C ILE A 438 11.53 3.06 -2.16
N LYS A 439 10.43 3.01 -1.43
CA LYS A 439 9.84 1.77 -0.91
C LYS A 439 8.38 1.66 -1.33
N VAL A 440 7.92 0.44 -1.57
CA VAL A 440 6.49 0.10 -1.64
C VAL A 440 6.24 -1.09 -0.74
N TYR A 441 5.19 -1.03 0.07
CA TYR A 441 4.83 -2.11 0.98
C TYR A 441 3.74 -2.99 0.39
N GLY A 442 3.74 -4.25 0.82
CA GLY A 442 2.76 -5.25 0.46
C GLY A 442 2.27 -5.96 1.70
N VAL A 443 0.96 -6.16 1.82
CA VAL A 443 0.40 -7.06 2.82
C VAL A 443 -0.39 -8.15 2.11
N ARG A 444 -0.03 -9.39 2.41
CA ARG A 444 -0.74 -10.57 1.91
C ARG A 444 -1.46 -11.20 3.08
N VAL A 445 -2.77 -11.41 2.95
CA VAL A 445 -3.58 -12.13 3.94
C VAL A 445 -4.16 -13.40 3.29
N LEU A 446 -3.73 -14.57 3.75
CA LEU A 446 -4.19 -15.87 3.27
C LEU A 446 -4.95 -16.57 4.39
N ALA A 447 -6.27 -16.70 4.26
CA ALA A 447 -7.17 -17.02 5.33
C ALA A 447 -6.98 -16.06 6.52
N ALA A 448 -6.38 -16.53 7.61
CA ALA A 448 -5.98 -15.71 8.74
C ALA A 448 -4.46 -15.54 8.87
N GLU A 449 -3.65 -16.12 8.00
CA GLU A 449 -2.21 -15.86 7.98
C GLU A 449 -1.93 -14.55 7.26
N PHE A 450 -0.96 -13.78 7.73
CA PHE A 450 -0.52 -12.59 7.02
C PHE A 450 1.00 -12.55 6.87
N ASN A 451 1.44 -11.87 5.80
CA ASN A 451 2.83 -11.50 5.59
C ASN A 451 2.91 -10.02 5.23
N VAL A 452 3.88 -9.32 5.81
CA VAL A 452 4.22 -7.94 5.44
C VAL A 452 5.50 -7.97 4.63
N TRP A 453 5.50 -7.26 3.50
CA TRP A 453 6.59 -7.19 2.55
C TRP A 453 6.99 -5.74 2.30
N VAL A 454 8.25 -5.52 2.00
CA VAL A 454 8.75 -4.28 1.39
C VAL A 454 9.39 -4.62 0.05
N MET A 455 9.24 -3.75 -0.93
CA MET A 455 9.98 -3.81 -2.19
C MET A 455 10.78 -2.53 -2.40
N THR A 456 12.04 -2.67 -2.79
CA THR A 456 12.99 -1.57 -3.06
C THR A 456 13.63 -1.73 -4.43
N PRO A 457 14.00 -0.62 -5.11
CA PRO A 457 14.61 -0.70 -6.43
C PRO A 457 16.05 -1.21 -6.31
N VAL A 458 16.45 -2.06 -7.24
CA VAL A 458 17.85 -2.39 -7.47
C VAL A 458 18.31 -1.57 -8.66
N VAL A 459 19.30 -0.69 -8.45
CA VAL A 459 19.89 0.13 -9.51
C VAL A 459 21.40 -0.08 -9.55
N ASP A 460 21.99 0.16 -10.72
CA ASP A 460 23.44 0.15 -10.88
C ASP A 460 24.10 1.45 -10.38
N SER A 461 25.42 1.58 -10.56
CA SER A 461 26.18 2.76 -10.16
C SER A 461 25.80 4.05 -10.91
N LYS A 462 25.02 3.96 -11.98
CA LYS A 462 24.53 5.10 -12.77
C LYS A 462 23.08 5.44 -12.42
N GLY A 463 22.48 4.73 -11.46
CA GLY A 463 21.07 4.86 -11.14
C GLY A 463 20.16 4.26 -12.19
N GLU A 464 20.65 3.35 -13.03
CA GLU A 464 19.83 2.62 -13.99
C GLU A 464 19.19 1.40 -13.33
N TRP A 465 17.89 1.23 -13.53
CA TRP A 465 17.11 0.13 -12.99
C TRP A 465 17.66 -1.23 -13.45
N GLN A 466 17.84 -2.12 -12.49
CA GLN A 466 18.28 -3.49 -12.66
C GLN A 466 17.26 -4.50 -12.13
N GLY A 467 16.09 -4.05 -11.67
CA GLY A 467 15.07 -4.90 -11.06
C GLY A 467 14.65 -4.39 -9.69
N ALA A 468 14.14 -5.31 -8.88
CA ALA A 468 13.66 -4.99 -7.53
C ALA A 468 14.04 -6.09 -6.54
N GLU A 469 14.15 -5.71 -5.28
CA GLU A 469 14.32 -6.63 -4.15
C GLU A 469 13.06 -6.57 -3.30
N MET A 470 12.43 -7.73 -3.08
CA MET A 470 11.23 -7.90 -2.29
C MET A 470 11.55 -8.75 -1.06
N LYS A 471 11.31 -8.19 0.12
CA LYS A 471 11.75 -8.76 1.39
C LYS A 471 10.57 -8.94 2.33
N ARG A 472 10.39 -10.15 2.89
CA ARG A 472 9.36 -10.41 3.91
C ARG A 472 9.81 -9.83 5.23
N LEU A 473 9.12 -8.84 5.77
CA LEU A 473 9.47 -8.21 7.04
C LEU A 473 9.00 -9.02 8.24
N THR A 474 7.78 -9.56 8.14
CA THR A 474 7.17 -10.38 9.20
C THR A 474 6.04 -11.24 8.66
N GLY A 475 5.56 -12.18 9.49
CA GLY A 475 4.32 -12.90 9.27
C GLY A 475 3.84 -13.62 10.53
N GLN A 476 2.53 -13.63 10.74
CA GLN A 476 1.86 -14.25 11.89
C GLN A 476 0.42 -14.65 11.51
N THR A 477 -0.35 -15.14 12.49
CA THR A 477 -1.78 -15.39 12.33
C THR A 477 -2.63 -14.31 12.99
N LEU A 478 -3.69 -13.89 12.30
CA LEU A 478 -4.76 -13.02 12.79
C LEU A 478 -5.71 -13.73 13.75
N GLN A 479 -5.59 -15.04 13.95
CA GLN A 479 -6.32 -15.75 15.00
C GLN A 479 -5.73 -15.49 16.41
N ALA A 480 -4.55 -14.86 16.50
CA ALA A 480 -3.91 -14.52 17.76
C ALA A 480 -3.92 -13.01 17.99
N VAL A 481 -4.22 -12.57 19.22
CA VAL A 481 -4.22 -11.15 19.61
C VAL A 481 -2.88 -10.50 19.27
N MET A 482 -1.77 -11.16 19.59
CA MET A 482 -0.42 -10.67 19.28
C MET A 482 -0.17 -10.51 17.78
N GLY A 483 -0.72 -11.41 16.95
CA GLY A 483 -0.59 -11.31 15.49
C GLY A 483 -1.36 -10.13 14.93
N VAL A 484 -2.57 -9.88 15.45
CA VAL A 484 -3.35 -8.68 15.12
C VAL A 484 -2.60 -7.41 15.55
N GLN A 485 -2.12 -7.35 16.79
CA GLN A 485 -1.35 -6.22 17.31
C GLN A 485 -0.14 -5.92 16.42
N LEU A 486 0.63 -6.95 16.06
CA LEU A 486 1.80 -6.83 15.20
C LEU A 486 1.44 -6.28 13.82
N LEU A 487 0.39 -6.79 13.17
CA LEU A 487 -0.03 -6.27 11.87
C LEU A 487 -0.50 -4.82 11.96
N CYS A 488 -1.29 -4.48 12.98
CA CYS A 488 -1.74 -3.10 13.21
C CYS A 488 -0.56 -2.14 13.42
N SER A 489 0.47 -2.53 14.17
CA SER A 489 1.71 -1.75 14.32
C SER A 489 2.41 -1.52 12.98
N TRP A 490 2.55 -2.57 12.15
CA TRP A 490 3.13 -2.41 10.81
C TRP A 490 2.32 -1.48 9.91
N ILE A 491 0.99 -1.65 9.84
CA ILE A 491 0.12 -0.79 9.03
C ILE A 491 0.23 0.67 9.49
N ASN A 492 0.21 0.90 10.80
CA ASN A 492 0.30 2.24 11.35
C ASN A 492 1.64 2.91 11.02
N GLU A 493 2.75 2.20 11.15
CA GLU A 493 4.07 2.75 10.82
C GLU A 493 4.27 2.95 9.32
N ILE A 494 3.73 2.06 8.47
CA ILE A 494 3.69 2.27 7.02
C ILE A 494 2.92 3.56 6.68
N ASN A 495 1.75 3.77 7.29
CA ASN A 495 0.96 4.99 7.09
C ASN A 495 1.69 6.24 7.62
N ARG A 496 2.33 6.16 8.80
CA ARG A 496 3.13 7.26 9.35
C ARG A 496 4.27 7.61 8.39
N TRP A 497 5.07 6.63 7.97
CA TRP A 497 6.15 6.83 7.00
C TRP A 497 5.63 7.41 5.69
N ALA A 498 4.51 6.89 5.17
CA ALA A 498 3.95 7.32 3.91
C ALA A 498 3.56 8.81 3.95
N LEU A 499 2.92 9.24 5.02
CA LEU A 499 2.40 10.61 5.16
C LEU A 499 3.45 11.63 5.60
N THR A 500 4.49 11.20 6.34
CA THR A 500 5.52 12.13 6.89
C THR A 500 6.81 12.16 6.07
N ILE A 501 7.19 11.07 5.42
CA ILE A 501 8.46 10.95 4.68
C ILE A 501 8.19 10.79 3.19
N HIS A 502 7.47 9.73 2.80
CA HIS A 502 7.26 9.43 1.37
C HIS A 502 6.51 10.56 0.65
N ALA A 503 5.47 11.12 1.27
CA ALA A 503 4.69 12.19 0.68
C ALA A 503 5.51 13.47 0.44
N GLN A 504 6.40 13.80 1.38
CA GLN A 504 7.29 14.94 1.25
C GLN A 504 8.32 14.72 0.13
N GLN A 505 8.90 13.52 0.03
CA GLN A 505 9.81 13.17 -1.07
C GLN A 505 9.11 13.20 -2.44
N VAL A 506 7.87 12.70 -2.51
CA VAL A 506 7.06 12.78 -3.75
C VAL A 506 6.79 14.23 -4.13
N LYS A 507 6.50 15.08 -3.14
CA LYS A 507 6.30 16.52 -3.36
C LYS A 507 7.56 17.19 -3.89
N GLU A 508 8.70 16.94 -3.27
CA GLU A 508 10.01 17.48 -3.69
C GLU A 508 10.38 17.01 -5.09
N ASP A 509 10.16 15.74 -5.43
CA ASP A 509 10.45 15.21 -6.76
C ASP A 509 9.57 15.86 -7.82
N LEU A 510 8.27 16.04 -7.55
CA LEU A 510 7.35 16.73 -8.45
C LEU A 510 7.73 18.21 -8.62
N GLN A 511 8.11 18.88 -7.54
CA GLN A 511 8.62 20.26 -7.57
C GLN A 511 9.91 20.40 -8.37
N ALA A 512 10.82 19.43 -8.25
CA ALA A 512 12.05 19.39 -9.01
C ALA A 512 11.83 19.20 -10.51
N CYS A 513 10.80 18.42 -10.88
CA CYS A 513 10.46 18.18 -12.28
C CYS A 513 9.79 19.39 -12.95
N ALA A 514 9.05 20.21 -12.19
CA ALA A 514 8.32 21.36 -12.71
C ALA A 514 9.28 22.45 -13.24
N PRO A 515 8.98 23.06 -14.40
CA PRO A 515 9.86 24.06 -15.01
C PRO A 515 9.94 25.32 -14.14
N ARG A 516 11.18 25.71 -13.77
CA ARG A 516 11.48 26.90 -12.94
C ARG A 516 10.98 28.23 -13.53
N GLY A 517 10.55 28.25 -14.80
CA GLY A 517 10.13 29.44 -15.53
C GLY A 517 8.64 29.79 -15.43
N GLY A 518 7.81 28.91 -14.87
CA GLY A 518 6.53 29.32 -14.35
C GLY A 518 6.76 29.75 -12.92
N ALA A 519 7.06 31.04 -12.69
CA ALA A 519 6.99 31.56 -11.33
C ALA A 519 5.65 31.04 -10.75
N PRO A 520 5.66 30.26 -9.65
CA PRO A 520 4.42 30.01 -8.96
C PRO A 520 3.78 31.38 -8.78
N PRO A 521 2.48 31.59 -9.10
CA PRO A 521 1.86 32.88 -8.85
C PRO A 521 2.25 33.24 -7.43
N GLU A 522 2.99 34.34 -7.29
CA GLU A 522 3.57 34.82 -6.05
C GLU A 522 2.40 35.01 -5.09
N GLN A 523 2.00 33.94 -4.42
CA GLN A 523 1.20 34.01 -3.23
C GLN A 523 2.24 34.24 -2.15
N SER A 524 2.53 35.51 -1.97
CA SER A 524 2.95 36.14 -0.74
C SER A 524 2.01 35.73 0.40
N PHE A 525 2.03 34.45 0.79
CA PHE A 525 1.71 34.06 2.15
C PHE A 525 2.96 34.34 2.97
N LEU A 526 3.15 35.64 3.22
CA LEU A 526 3.66 36.09 4.50
C LEU A 526 2.87 35.32 5.55
N PHE A 527 3.54 34.35 6.18
CA PHE A 527 3.18 33.92 7.52
C PHE A 527 3.42 35.14 8.42
N ASP A 528 2.47 36.06 8.45
CA ASP A 528 2.30 36.95 9.59
C ASP A 528 1.94 36.04 10.76
N ASN A 529 2.96 35.66 11.53
CA ASN A 529 2.79 35.13 12.88
C ASN A 529 2.02 36.18 13.69
N PRO A 530 0.78 35.92 14.16
CA PRO A 530 0.24 36.70 15.24
C PRO A 530 0.92 36.21 16.52
N SER A 531 1.83 37.04 17.04
CA SER A 531 2.29 37.01 18.43
C SER A 531 1.16 37.25 19.41
#